data_AF-A0A941JT79-F1
#
_entry.id   AF-A0A941JT79-F1
#
_cell.length_a   1.000
_cell.length_b   1.000
_cell.length_c   1.000
_cell.angle_alpha   90.00
_cell.angle_beta   90.00
_cell.angle_gamma   90.00
#
_symmetry.space_group_name_H-M   'P 1'
#
loop_
_entity.id
_entity.type
_entity.pdbx_description
1 polymer ?
#
loop_
_entity_poly.entity_id
_entity_poly.type
_entity_poly.pdbx_seq_one_letter_code
_entity_poly.pdbx_strand_id
1 'polypeptide(L)'
;MIKNTQSAEFVERSKCINSGSTNLKELSSGFFTEQPLKNFIDNEPWGESPLKYLTYQKWCFVQCLNCTQKFHKYILNPSWMKKCYSEWVTQKAIEKFEKDRGLNSAENLFEKGRHYIIYILCIKNSTTKN
;
A
#
# COMPACT_ATOMS: atom_id res chain seq x y z
N MET A 1 14.02 -20.27 -23.11
CA MET A 1 12.85 -20.59 -22.27
C MET A 1 12.23 -19.29 -21.79
N ILE A 2 11.10 -18.87 -22.36
CA ILE A 2 10.36 -17.69 -21.90
C ILE A 2 9.66 -18.12 -20.61
N LYS A 3 10.19 -17.75 -19.44
CA LYS A 3 9.45 -17.90 -18.18
C LYS A 3 8.18 -17.08 -18.34
N ASN A 4 7.03 -17.77 -18.33
CA ASN A 4 5.71 -17.18 -18.36
C ASN A 4 5.57 -16.33 -17.09
N THR A 5 5.99 -15.06 -17.17
CA THR A 5 6.07 -14.19 -15.99
C THR A 5 4.68 -13.59 -15.84
N GLN A 6 3.88 -14.22 -14.98
CA GLN A 6 2.52 -13.80 -14.69
C GLN A 6 2.49 -12.32 -14.31
N SER A 7 1.74 -11.47 -15.00
CA SER A 7 1.65 -10.04 -14.66
C SER A 7 0.67 -9.80 -13.52
N ALA A 8 0.96 -8.85 -12.63
CA ALA A 8 0.02 -8.40 -11.62
C ALA A 8 -1.26 -7.85 -12.26
N GLU A 9 -2.42 -8.17 -11.67
CA GLU A 9 -3.72 -7.71 -12.14
C GLU A 9 -4.32 -6.70 -11.17
N PHE A 10 -4.95 -5.67 -11.74
CA PHE A 10 -5.50 -4.55 -11.01
C PHE A 10 -6.99 -4.39 -11.29
N VAL A 11 -7.71 -3.93 -10.27
CA VAL A 11 -9.09 -3.45 -10.39
C VAL A 11 -9.06 -1.91 -10.44
N GLU A 12 -9.79 -1.35 -11.40
CA GLU A 12 -10.00 0.09 -11.50
C GLU A 12 -11.12 0.56 -10.55
N ARG A 13 -10.83 1.57 -9.76
CA ARG A 13 -11.79 2.30 -8.93
C ARG A 13 -12.20 3.57 -9.66
N SER A 14 -13.25 3.48 -10.47
CA SER A 14 -13.84 4.61 -11.19
C SER A 14 -14.76 5.49 -10.33
N LYS A 15 -15.04 5.07 -9.10
CA LYS A 15 -15.89 5.78 -8.13
C LYS A 15 -15.13 6.04 -6.82
N CYS A 16 -15.43 7.18 -6.19
CA CYS A 16 -14.93 7.51 -4.86
C CYS A 16 -15.43 6.50 -3.81
N ILE A 17 -14.52 6.03 -2.98
CA ILE A 17 -14.81 5.04 -1.92
C ILE A 17 -15.75 5.61 -0.85
N ASN A 18 -15.66 6.91 -0.60
CA ASN A 18 -16.44 7.57 0.44
C ASN A 18 -17.80 8.06 -0.07
N SER A 19 -17.84 8.76 -1.22
CA SER A 19 -19.05 9.42 -1.72
C SER A 19 -19.69 8.76 -2.95
N GLY A 20 -19.06 7.74 -3.54
CA GLY A 20 -19.53 7.12 -4.79
C GLY A 20 -19.38 7.97 -6.05
N SER A 21 -18.95 9.24 -5.93
CA SER A 21 -18.79 10.16 -7.07
C SER A 21 -17.77 9.65 -8.09
N THR A 22 -18.06 9.87 -9.38
CA THR A 22 -17.15 9.63 -10.51
C THR A 22 -16.32 10.86 -10.86
N ASN A 23 -16.54 11.99 -10.19
CA ASN A 23 -15.82 13.24 -10.44
C ASN A 23 -14.42 13.21 -9.80
N LEU A 24 -13.49 12.56 -10.50
CA LEU A 24 -12.14 12.30 -10.05
C LEU A 24 -11.15 13.13 -10.87
N LYS A 25 -10.30 13.90 -10.17
CA LYS A 25 -9.16 14.62 -10.76
C LYS A 25 -7.90 13.78 -10.58
N GLU A 26 -7.20 13.50 -11.67
CA GLU A 26 -5.84 12.93 -11.58
C GLU A 26 -4.89 13.95 -10.96
N LEU A 27 -4.15 13.51 -9.95
CA LEU A 27 -3.09 14.29 -9.31
C LEU A 27 -1.71 13.89 -9.81
N SER A 28 -1.51 12.60 -10.08
CA SER A 28 -0.24 12.04 -10.54
C SER A 28 -0.44 10.64 -11.12
N SER A 29 0.36 10.27 -12.12
CA SER A 29 0.34 8.95 -12.74
C SER A 29 1.72 8.60 -13.30
N GLY A 30 1.93 7.32 -13.59
CA GLY A 30 3.15 6.80 -14.19
C GLY A 30 3.19 5.28 -14.19
N PHE A 31 4.35 4.71 -14.53
CA PHE A 31 4.58 3.27 -14.48
C PHE A 31 5.40 2.87 -13.24
N PHE A 32 5.21 1.64 -12.76
CA PHE A 32 6.01 1.10 -11.65
C PHE A 32 7.49 0.88 -12.00
N THR A 33 7.81 0.81 -13.30
CA THR A 33 9.17 0.66 -13.84
C THR A 33 9.87 1.98 -14.11
N GLU A 34 9.19 3.12 -13.92
CA GLU A 34 9.80 4.43 -14.10
C GLU A 34 10.50 4.91 -12.82
N GLN A 35 11.52 5.75 -12.98
CA GLN A 35 12.18 6.40 -11.86
C GLN A 35 11.33 7.58 -11.35
N PRO A 36 11.37 7.87 -10.03
CA PRO A 36 12.19 7.24 -8.99
C PRO A 36 11.58 5.97 -8.37
N LEU A 37 10.35 5.61 -8.75
CA LEU A 37 9.59 4.54 -8.10
C LEU A 37 10.25 3.17 -8.27
N LYS A 38 10.81 2.88 -9.44
CA LYS A 38 11.56 1.64 -9.68
C LYS A 38 12.70 1.48 -8.68
N ASN A 39 13.53 2.52 -8.50
CA ASN A 39 14.63 2.47 -7.54
C ASN A 39 14.14 2.27 -6.12
N PHE A 40 13.03 2.90 -5.72
CA PHE A 40 12.45 2.64 -4.42
C PHE A 40 12.09 1.15 -4.27
N ILE A 41 11.33 0.59 -5.21
CA ILE A 41 10.91 -0.82 -5.15
C ILE A 41 12.12 -1.76 -5.14
N ASP A 42 13.15 -1.52 -5.95
CA ASP A 42 14.32 -2.41 -6.03
C ASP A 42 15.18 -2.42 -4.75
N ASN A 43 15.17 -1.33 -3.98
CA ASN A 43 16.03 -1.19 -2.81
C ASN A 43 15.33 -1.53 -1.48
N GLU A 44 14.02 -1.77 -1.49
CA GLU A 44 13.29 -2.14 -0.29
C GLU A 44 13.36 -3.65 -0.02
N PRO A 45 13.34 -4.08 1.25
CA PRO A 45 13.55 -5.48 1.62
C PRO A 45 12.27 -6.30 1.47
N TRP A 46 11.94 -6.68 0.25
CA TRP A 46 10.81 -7.58 -0.04
C TRP A 46 11.13 -9.05 0.29
N GLY A 47 10.10 -9.86 0.55
CA GLY A 47 10.24 -11.32 0.55
C GLY A 47 10.54 -11.82 -0.85
N GLU A 48 9.65 -11.50 -1.78
CA GLU A 48 9.85 -11.60 -3.21
C GLU A 48 9.63 -10.22 -3.87
N SER A 49 10.56 -9.77 -4.71
CA SER A 49 10.45 -8.47 -5.36
C SER A 49 9.21 -8.38 -6.25
N PRO A 50 8.34 -7.37 -6.05
CA PRO A 50 7.12 -7.21 -6.83
C PRO A 50 7.41 -6.71 -8.25
N LEU A 51 8.59 -6.14 -8.52
CA LEU A 51 8.87 -5.44 -9.78
C LEU A 51 8.72 -6.33 -11.01
N LYS A 52 9.07 -7.63 -10.90
CA LYS A 52 8.91 -8.60 -11.99
C LYS A 52 7.46 -8.81 -12.42
N TYR A 53 6.51 -8.47 -11.57
CA TYR A 53 5.06 -8.56 -11.81
C TYR A 53 4.45 -7.23 -12.24
N LEU A 54 5.19 -6.13 -12.06
CA LEU A 54 4.71 -4.76 -12.27
C LEU A 54 5.26 -4.12 -13.55
N THR A 55 6.00 -4.86 -14.39
CA THR A 55 6.74 -4.36 -15.55
C THR A 55 5.94 -3.42 -16.47
N TYR A 56 4.67 -3.76 -16.71
CA TYR A 56 3.77 -3.02 -17.61
C TYR A 56 2.60 -2.37 -16.87
N GLN A 57 2.67 -2.31 -15.55
CA GLN A 57 1.57 -1.83 -14.72
C GLN A 57 1.74 -0.34 -14.45
N LYS A 58 0.62 0.38 -14.51
CA LYS A 58 0.55 1.81 -14.19
C LYS A 58 -0.02 2.03 -12.80
N TRP A 59 0.42 3.10 -12.18
CA TRP A 59 -0.21 3.67 -10.99
C TRP A 59 -0.87 5.00 -11.38
N CYS A 60 -1.92 5.35 -10.66
CA CYS A 60 -2.63 6.61 -10.84
C CYS A 60 -3.20 7.02 -9.48
N PHE A 61 -2.88 8.23 -9.04
CA PHE A 61 -3.33 8.83 -7.80
C PHE A 61 -4.31 9.95 -8.12
N VAL A 62 -5.50 9.88 -7.55
CA VAL A 62 -6.63 10.76 -7.87
C VAL A 62 -7.17 11.42 -6.61
N GLN A 63 -7.88 12.53 -6.81
CA GLN A 63 -8.66 13.22 -5.79
C GLN A 63 -10.13 13.30 -6.23
N CYS A 64 -11.04 12.93 -5.35
CA CYS A 64 -12.47 13.18 -5.53
C CYS A 64 -12.75 14.67 -5.37
N LEU A 65 -13.38 15.31 -6.35
CA LEU A 65 -13.70 16.74 -6.29
C LEU A 65 -14.90 17.04 -5.36
N ASN A 66 -15.73 16.05 -5.03
CA ASN A 66 -16.88 16.25 -4.15
C ASN A 66 -16.52 16.19 -2.66
N CYS A 67 -15.70 15.21 -2.24
CA CYS A 67 -15.38 14.99 -0.82
C CYS A 67 -13.89 15.13 -0.51
N THR A 68 -13.07 15.54 -1.50
CA THR A 68 -11.63 15.78 -1.38
C THR A 68 -10.75 14.56 -1.04
N GLN A 69 -11.35 13.38 -0.84
CA GLN A 69 -10.63 12.12 -0.58
C GLN A 69 -9.64 11.83 -1.72
N LYS A 70 -8.40 11.50 -1.36
CA LYS A 70 -7.36 11.08 -2.29
C LYS A 70 -7.12 9.58 -2.20
N PHE A 71 -6.91 8.91 -3.34
CA PHE A 71 -6.70 7.46 -3.38
C PHE A 71 -6.04 7.01 -4.68
N HIS A 72 -5.50 5.78 -4.69
CA HIS A 72 -5.03 5.13 -5.91
C HIS A 72 -6.21 4.58 -6.72
N LYS A 73 -6.27 4.97 -8.01
CA LYS A 73 -7.29 4.54 -8.96
C LYS A 73 -7.19 3.06 -9.28
N TYR A 74 -5.97 2.54 -9.38
CA TYR A 74 -5.71 1.12 -9.62
C TYR A 74 -5.23 0.46 -8.33
N ILE A 75 -5.89 -0.62 -7.94
CA ILE A 75 -5.49 -1.45 -6.80
C ILE A 75 -5.33 -2.90 -7.24
N LEU A 76 -4.47 -3.67 -6.57
CA LEU A 76 -4.38 -5.11 -6.85
C LEU A 76 -5.74 -5.76 -6.68
N ASN A 77 -6.07 -6.67 -7.59
CA ASN A 77 -7.26 -7.50 -7.42
C ASN A 77 -7.10 -8.43 -6.19
N PRO A 78 -8.18 -9.10 -5.75
CA PRO A 78 -8.11 -9.91 -4.53
C PRO A 78 -7.06 -11.04 -4.55
N SER A 79 -6.78 -11.66 -5.69
CA SER A 79 -5.78 -12.75 -5.77
C SER A 79 -4.35 -12.19 -5.63
N TRP A 80 -4.04 -11.09 -6.30
CA TRP A 80 -2.74 -10.43 -6.17
C TRP A 80 -2.56 -9.72 -4.84
N MET A 81 -3.63 -9.24 -4.22
CA MET A 81 -3.58 -8.71 -2.85
C MET A 81 -3.18 -9.79 -1.85
N LYS A 82 -3.72 -11.01 -1.98
CA LYS A 82 -3.28 -12.16 -1.17
C LYS A 82 -1.80 -12.44 -1.38
N LYS A 83 -1.36 -12.47 -2.65
CA LYS A 83 0.04 -12.68 -3.01
C LYS A 83 0.97 -11.62 -2.43
N CYS A 84 0.56 -10.35 -2.45
CA CYS A 84 1.29 -9.25 -1.83
C CYS A 84 1.60 -9.54 -0.36
N TYR A 85 0.58 -9.92 0.43
CA TYR A 85 0.79 -10.19 1.86
C TYR A 85 1.43 -11.54 2.17
N SER A 86 1.28 -12.55 1.31
CA SER A 86 1.88 -13.86 1.54
C SER A 86 3.34 -13.96 1.07
N GLU A 87 3.71 -13.23 0.02
CA GLU A 87 5.01 -13.40 -0.65
C GLU A 87 5.86 -12.12 -0.69
N TRP A 88 5.25 -10.94 -0.84
CA TRP A 88 6.01 -9.69 -1.00
C TRP A 88 6.30 -9.04 0.35
N VAL A 89 5.26 -8.83 1.17
CA VAL A 89 5.30 -8.14 2.46
C VAL A 89 5.29 -9.16 3.60
N THR A 90 6.25 -10.09 3.57
CA THR A 90 6.38 -11.12 4.61
C THR A 90 6.82 -10.52 5.95
N GLN A 91 6.62 -11.24 7.05
CA GLN A 91 7.11 -10.82 8.37
C GLN A 91 8.62 -10.51 8.36
N LYS A 92 9.43 -11.36 7.71
CA LYS A 92 10.89 -11.16 7.59
C LYS A 92 11.24 -9.89 6.81
N ALA A 93 10.47 -9.58 5.77
CA ALA A 93 10.62 -8.37 4.97
C ALA A 93 10.33 -7.12 5.83
N ILE A 94 9.23 -7.15 6.59
CA ILE A 94 8.85 -6.08 7.51
C ILE A 94 9.93 -5.87 8.58
N GLU A 95 10.39 -6.93 9.24
CA GLU A 95 11.41 -6.84 10.29
C GLU A 95 12.73 -6.27 9.77
N LYS A 96 13.12 -6.66 8.55
CA LYS A 96 14.29 -6.10 7.88
C LYS A 96 14.09 -4.62 7.58
N PHE A 97 12.94 -4.23 7.03
CA PHE A 97 12.60 -2.82 6.80
C PHE A 97 12.69 -1.99 8.08
N GLU A 98 12.05 -2.47 9.16
CA GLU A 98 12.06 -1.79 10.46
C GLU A 98 13.49 -1.66 11.02
N LYS A 99 14.32 -2.69 10.86
CA LYS A 99 15.73 -2.67 11.26
C LYS A 99 16.55 -1.67 10.44
N ASP A 100 16.48 -1.72 9.12
CA ASP A 100 17.27 -0.89 8.19
C ASP A 100 16.93 0.61 8.36
N ARG A 101 15.71 0.91 8.82
CA ARG A 101 15.21 2.27 9.09
C ARG A 101 15.35 2.71 10.56
N GLY A 102 15.87 1.87 11.45
CA GLY A 102 16.00 2.20 12.88
C GLY A 102 14.65 2.34 13.61
N LEU A 103 13.57 1.77 13.06
CA LEU A 103 12.23 1.80 13.66
C LEU A 103 12.11 0.92 14.91
N ASN A 104 13.10 0.06 15.15
CA ASN A 104 13.21 -0.77 16.36
C ASN A 104 14.00 -0.08 17.50
N SER A 105 14.18 1.24 17.44
CA SER A 105 14.73 1.99 18.57
C SER A 105 13.81 1.87 19.80
N ALA A 106 14.38 1.96 21.00
CA ALA A 106 13.59 1.92 22.24
C ALA A 106 12.51 3.01 22.26
N GLU A 107 12.83 4.20 21.74
CA GLU A 107 11.89 5.32 21.60
C GLU A 107 10.72 4.98 20.65
N ASN A 108 11.01 4.44 19.47
CA ASN A 108 9.98 4.07 18.50
C ASN A 108 9.08 2.95 19.03
N LEU A 109 9.64 1.98 19.75
CA LEU A 109 8.86 0.91 20.40
C LEU A 109 7.94 1.47 21.48
N PHE A 110 8.42 2.42 22.29
CA PHE A 110 7.62 3.09 23.31
C PHE A 110 6.46 3.86 22.69
N GLU A 111 6.71 4.67 21.66
CA GLU A 111 5.67 5.43 20.96
C GLU A 111 4.66 4.52 20.24
N LYS A 112 5.13 3.42 19.64
CA LYS A 112 4.25 2.37 19.07
C LYS A 112 3.32 1.78 20.14
N GLY A 113 3.85 1.49 21.34
CA GLY A 113 3.07 1.04 22.49
C GLY A 113 2.03 2.07 22.95
N ARG A 114 2.41 3.35 23.05
CA ARG A 114 1.49 4.45 23.39
C ARG A 114 0.35 4.57 22.38
N HIS A 115 0.64 4.50 21.09
CA HIS A 115 -0.38 4.54 20.04
C HIS A 115 -1.35 3.35 20.12
N TYR A 116 -0.87 2.14 20.42
CA TYR A 116 -1.76 1.00 20.62
C TYR A 116 -2.71 1.19 21.81
N ILE A 117 -2.20 1.70 22.93
CA ILE A 117 -3.03 2.00 24.10
C ILE A 117 -4.11 3.03 23.73
N ILE A 118 -3.73 4.13 23.07
CA ILE A 118 -4.68 5.15 22.61
C ILE A 118 -5.74 4.53 21.69
N TYR A 119 -5.32 3.72 20.71
CA TYR A 119 -6.24 3.06 19.78
C TYR A 119 -7.24 2.14 20.49
N ILE A 120 -6.78 1.31 21.44
CA ILE A 120 -7.65 0.44 22.24
C ILE A 120 -8.64 1.28 23.06
N LEU A 121 -8.19 2.38 23.68
CA LEU A 121 -9.05 3.29 24.43
C LEU A 121 -10.10 3.96 23.52
N CYS A 122 -9.70 4.40 22.31
CA CYS A 122 -10.61 4.96 21.32
C CYS A 122 -11.67 3.96 20.87
N ILE A 123 -11.30 2.69 20.62
CA ILE A 123 -12.25 1.62 20.30
C ILE A 123 -13.22 1.44 21.46
N LYS A 124 -12.71 1.26 22.69
CA LYS A 124 -13.54 1.06 23.89
C LYS A 124 -14.58 2.16 24.03
N ASN A 125 -14.16 3.41 23.88
CA ASN A 125 -15.03 4.59 23.97
C ASN A 125 -16.04 4.70 22.82
N SER A 126 -15.72 4.16 21.64
CA SER A 126 -16.64 4.10 20.50
C SER A 126 -17.67 2.96 20.66
N THR A 127 -17.31 1.88 21.36
CA THR A 127 -18.19 0.74 21.64
C THR A 127 -19.10 0.93 22.87
N THR A 128 -18.81 1.88 23.76
CA THR A 128 -19.66 2.21 24.94
C THR A 128 -20.72 3.28 24.65
N LYS A 129 -20.73 3.86 23.45
CA LYS A 129 -21.72 4.89 23.04
C LYS A 129 -22.90 4.32 22.24
N ASN A 130 -23.08 3.00 22.21
CA ASN A 130 -24.26 2.32 21.67
C ASN A 130 -25.11 1.76 22.80
#